data_AF-A0A651EYJ7-F1
#
_entry.id   AF-A0A651EYJ7-F1
#
_cell.length_a   1.000
_cell.length_b   1.000
_cell.length_c   1.000
_cell.angle_alpha   90.00
_cell.angle_beta   90.00
_cell.angle_gamma   90.00
#
_symmetry.space_group_name_H-M   'P 1'
#
loop_
_entity.id
_entity.type
_entity.pdbx_description
1 polymer ?
#
loop_
_entity_poly.entity_id
_entity_poly.type
_entity_poly.pdbx_seq_one_letter_code
_entity_poly.pdbx_strand_id
1 'polypeptide(L)' 'MTQSGEPTPDDAFAAIVEAHDGLSPEASARLNARLVLLLAERVGDPAAVIRAATAARRGLEDA' A
#
# COMPACT_ATOMS: atom_id res chain seq x y z
N MET A 1 22.53 9.29 -20.44
CA MET A 1 22.62 8.97 -19.00
C MET A 1 21.39 8.13 -18.68
N THR A 2 21.52 6.80 -18.72
CA THR A 2 20.39 5.91 -18.44
C THR A 2 20.17 5.89 -16.93
N GLN A 3 19.04 6.43 -16.48
CA GLN A 3 18.61 6.32 -15.10
C GLN A 3 18.23 4.85 -14.86
N SER A 4 19.20 4.07 -14.40
CA SER A 4 19.03 2.69 -13.98
C SER A 4 18.87 2.68 -12.46
N GLY A 5 17.63 2.68 -12.00
CA GLY A 5 17.29 2.38 -10.62
C GLY A 5 15.97 1.64 -10.64
N GLU A 6 15.95 0.38 -10.20
CA GLU A 6 14.68 -0.29 -9.93
C GLU A 6 13.92 0.52 -8.87
N PRO A 7 12.59 0.68 -8.98
CA PRO A 7 11.81 1.42 -8.01
C PRO A 7 12.03 0.85 -6.61
N THR A 8 12.38 1.73 -5.65
CA THR A 8 12.57 1.34 -4.26
C THR A 8 11.22 1.28 -3.52
N PRO A 9 11.16 0.64 -2.34
CA PRO A 9 9.98 0.73 -1.48
C PRO A 9 9.60 2.18 -1.12
N ASP A 10 10.60 3.06 -0.99
CA ASP A 10 10.39 4.47 -0.70
C ASP A 10 9.76 5.21 -1.89
N ASP A 11 10.19 4.91 -3.12
CA ASP A 11 9.57 5.46 -4.34
C ASP A 11 8.11 5.02 -4.47
N ALA A 12 7.82 3.75 -4.14
CA ALA A 12 6.45 3.24 -4.13
C ALA A 12 5.60 3.92 -3.05
N PHE A 13 6.15 4.15 -1.85
CA PHE A 13 5.46 4.86 -0.78
C PHE A 13 5.19 6.33 -1.16
N ALA A 14 6.17 7.02 -1.75
CA ALA A 14 6.02 8.39 -2.22
C ALA A 14 4.90 8.51 -3.26
N ALA A 15 4.82 7.57 -4.21
CA ALA A 15 3.74 7.54 -5.20
C ALA A 15 2.35 7.32 -4.57
N ILE A 16 2.25 6.51 -3.51
CA ILE A 16 0.99 6.33 -2.77
C ILE A 16 0.60 7.63 -2.07
N VAL A 17 1.54 8.30 -1.41
CA VAL A 17 1.30 9.59 -0.75
C VAL A 17 0.85 10.65 -1.75
N GLU A 18 1.51 10.75 -2.90
CA GLU A 18 1.13 11.67 -3.98
C GLU A 18 -0.28 11.38 -4.50
N ALA A 19 -0.65 10.09 -4.61
CA ALA A 19 -2.00 9.71 -5.04
C ALA A 19 -3.12 10.15 -4.08
N HIS A 20 -2.79 10.50 -2.83
CA HIS A 20 -3.73 11.07 -1.87
C HIS A 20 -3.90 12.59 -1.97
N ASP A 21 -3.03 13.30 -2.70
CA ASP A 21 -3.05 14.76 -2.77
C ASP A 21 -4.40 15.29 -3.28
N GLY A 22 -4.95 16.28 -2.58
CA GLY A 22 -6.25 16.88 -2.90
C GLY A 22 -7.48 16.00 -2.64
N LEU A 23 -7.34 14.77 -2.12
CA LEU A 23 -8.49 13.91 -1.81
C LEU A 23 -9.13 14.24 -0.46
N SER A 24 -10.46 14.12 -0.38
CA SER A 24 -11.17 14.10 0.91
C SER A 24 -10.79 12.86 1.72
N PRO A 25 -11.03 12.85 3.05
CA PRO A 25 -10.81 11.66 3.87
C PRO A 25 -11.54 10.41 3.36
N GLU A 26 -12.77 10.56 2.87
CA GLU A 26 -13.58 9.47 2.32
C GLU A 26 -13.01 8.95 0.99
N ALA A 27 -12.58 9.87 0.12
CA ALA A 27 -11.96 9.52 -1.15
C ALA A 27 -10.60 8.84 -0.93
N SER A 28 -9.82 9.32 0.04
CA SER A 28 -8.56 8.72 0.49
C SER A 28 -8.75 7.29 1.02
N ALA A 29 -9.78 7.05 1.85
CA ALA A 29 -10.11 5.71 2.32
C ALA A 29 -10.52 4.77 1.17
N ARG A 30 -11.29 5.27 0.18
CA ARG A 30 -11.67 4.51 -1.01
C ARG A 30 -10.46 4.19 -1.89
N LEU A 31 -9.49 5.10 -2.02
CA LEU A 31 -8.22 4.85 -2.70
C LEU A 31 -7.48 3.71 -2.03
N ASN A 32 -7.32 3.76 -0.71
CA ASN A 32 -6.65 2.71 0.06
C ASN A 32 -7.31 1.34 -0.11
N ALA A 33 -8.64 1.26 0.00
CA ALA A 33 -9.37 0.01 -0.20
C ALA A 33 -9.13 -0.56 -1.61
N ARG A 34 -9.15 0.28 -2.65
CA ARG A 34 -8.90 -0.15 -4.03
C ARG A 34 -7.44 -0.58 -4.24
N LEU A 35 -6.48 0.13 -3.66
CA LEU A 35 -5.07 -0.21 -3.73
C LEU A 35 -4.80 -1.57 -3.08
N VAL A 36 -5.35 -1.83 -1.89
CA VAL A 36 -5.21 -3.13 -1.21
C VAL A 36 -5.74 -4.28 -2.07
N LEU A 37 -6.91 -4.13 -2.71
CA LEU A 37 -7.46 -5.15 -3.61
C LEU A 37 -6.53 -5.41 -4.80
N LEU A 38 -6.06 -4.34 -5.46
CA LEU A 38 -5.15 -4.43 -6.60
C LEU A 38 -3.80 -5.07 -6.25
N LEU A 39 -3.29 -4.84 -5.04
CA LEU A 39 -2.05 -5.47 -4.56
C LEU A 39 -2.28 -6.93 -4.17
N ALA A 40 -3.40 -7.25 -3.51
CA ALA A 40 -3.74 -8.62 -3.16
C ALA A 40 -3.87 -9.52 -4.40
N GLU A 41 -4.46 -9.00 -5.48
CA GLU A 41 -4.51 -9.69 -6.78
C GLU A 41 -3.12 -9.93 -7.38
N ARG A 42 -2.20 -8.96 -7.23
CA ARG A 42 -0.82 -9.05 -7.77
C ARG A 42 0.10 -9.98 -6.98
N VAL A 43 -0.09 -10.09 -5.66
CA VAL A 43 0.74 -10.96 -4.80
C VAL A 43 0.52 -12.45 -5.11
N GLY A 44 -0.68 -12.85 -5.53
CA GLY A 44 -0.99 -14.23 -5.91
C GLY A 44 -1.05 -15.24 -4.76
N ASP A 45 -0.81 -14.82 -3.51
CA ASP A 45 -0.96 -15.62 -2.28
C ASP A 45 -1.93 -14.93 -1.30
N PRO A 46 -3.22 -15.32 -1.29
CA PRO A 46 -4.19 -14.80 -0.33
C PRO A 46 -3.82 -15.04 1.13
N ALA A 47 -3.12 -16.14 1.43
CA ALA A 47 -2.70 -16.44 2.80
C ALA A 47 -1.60 -15.47 3.28
N ALA A 48 -0.68 -15.07 2.40
CA ALA A 48 0.30 -14.01 2.71
C ALA A 48 -0.39 -12.68 3.03
N VAL A 49 -1.41 -12.30 2.25
CA VAL A 49 -2.19 -11.07 2.49
C VAL A 49 -2.89 -11.12 3.86
N ILE A 50 -3.53 -12.23 4.20
CA ILE A 50 -4.20 -12.40 5.51
C ILE A 50 -3.20 -12.32 6.68
N ARG A 51 -2.02 -12.94 6.54
CA ARG A 51 -0.96 -12.85 7.56
C ARG A 51 -0.46 -11.42 7.73
N ALA A 52 -0.22 -10.71 6.62
CA ALA A 52 0.22 -9.32 6.64
C ALA A 52 -0.83 -8.40 7.30
N ALA A 53 -2.11 -8.54 6.95
CA ALA A 53 -3.20 -7.78 7.57
C ALA A 53 -3.29 -8.04 9.09
N THR A 54 -3.15 -9.29 9.51
CA THR A 54 -3.14 -9.66 10.93
C THR A 54 -1.94 -9.07 11.67
N ALA A 55 -0.74 -9.12 11.06
CA ALA A 55 0.47 -8.53 11.63
C ALA A 55 0.36 -7.01 11.76
N ALA A 56 -0.14 -6.34 10.72
CA ALA A 56 -0.39 -4.89 10.74
C ALA A 56 -1.35 -4.49 11.87
N ARG A 57 -2.41 -5.28 12.09
CA ARG A 57 -3.35 -5.03 13.20
C ARG A 57 -2.68 -5.15 14.57
N ARG A 58 -1.86 -6.18 14.79
CA ARG A 58 -1.14 -6.36 16.07
C ARG A 58 -0.18 -5.21 16.35
N GLY A 59 0.52 -4.71 15.34
CA GLY A 59 1.43 -3.57 15.50
C GLY A 59 0.76 -2.26 15.93
N LEU A 60 -0.57 -2.14 15.82
CA LEU A 60 -1.34 -1.00 16.34
C LEU A 60 -1.69 -1.16 17.83
N GLU A 61 -1.65 -2.38 18.37
CA GLU A 61 -1.92 -2.69 19.78
C GLU A 61 -0.64 -2.57 20.62
N ASP A 62 0.52 -2.73 19.96
CA ASP A 62 1.85 -2.65 20.56
C ASP A 62 2.45 -1.22 20.58
N ALA A 63 1.74 -0.22 20.03
CA ALA A 63 2.17 1.17 19.89
C ALA A 63 1.41 2.13 20.82
#